data_AF-A0A7W4DG43-F1
#
_entry.id   AF-A0A7W4DG43-F1
#
_cell.length_a   1.000
_cell.length_b   1.000
_cell.length_c   1.000
_cell.angle_alpha   90.00
_cell.angle_beta   90.00
_cell.angle_gamma   90.00
#
_symmetry.space_group_name_H-M   'P 1'
#
loop_
_entity.id
_entity.type
_entity.pdbx_description
1 polymer ?
#
loop_
_entity_poly.entity_id
_entity_poly.type
_entity_poly.pdbx_seq_one_letter_code
_entity_poly.pdbx_strand_id
1 'polypeptide(L)'
;MPKTAANKCHEHILRFFHKNHLIIVLAIIFMVVCSVVWLLLKNLDRKNYKEVFVSVYDVQKNYKKAKDTIINTGSSLEYSLLGVPPIKVDKSVEIFKSYNESVERLEKLNISHDQDISNQYNMFINKNEQFKIYINNLSKSIDSINNISKECKKSNSVLDTEMNPDKIAPSYADMTSSCIGAWNNLQNSKIQSLSRLANNISKLMLNNRKNLDELQDASIKGRQTKILSIVEEIRKNNREMVIVAGRFSEDIKEELRAIDLEDDLKNLNDFTTKRILTSD
;
A
#
# COMPACT_ATOMS: atom_id res chain seq x y z
N MET A 1 0.67 -71.97 -55.93
CA MET A 1 0.26 -70.75 -56.67
C MET A 1 -0.08 -69.60 -55.70
N PRO A 2 0.88 -68.91 -55.04
CA PRO A 2 0.56 -67.79 -54.13
C PRO A 2 0.86 -66.39 -54.71
N LYS A 3 1.66 -66.29 -55.79
CA LYS A 3 2.16 -65.01 -56.32
C LYS A 3 1.10 -64.15 -57.00
N THR A 4 0.04 -64.74 -57.54
CA THR A 4 -1.04 -64.02 -58.25
C THR A 4 -2.04 -63.33 -57.32
N ALA A 5 -2.27 -63.86 -56.11
CA ALA A 5 -3.17 -63.24 -55.13
C ALA A 5 -2.53 -62.00 -54.46
N ALA A 6 -1.23 -62.06 -54.16
CA ALA A 6 -0.48 -60.93 -53.62
C ALA A 6 -0.43 -59.75 -54.60
N ASN A 7 -0.27 -60.03 -55.91
CA ASN A 7 -0.19 -58.99 -56.94
C ASN A 7 -1.53 -58.22 -57.10
N LYS A 8 -2.66 -58.93 -57.06
CA LYS A 8 -4.00 -58.28 -57.13
C LYS A 8 -4.30 -57.42 -55.91
N CYS A 9 -3.87 -57.83 -54.72
CA CYS A 9 -4.04 -57.05 -53.49
C CYS A 9 -3.19 -55.77 -53.51
N HIS A 10 -1.94 -55.87 -53.99
CA HIS A 10 -1.03 -54.74 -54.13
C HIS A 10 -1.53 -53.72 -55.16
N GLU A 11 -2.07 -54.17 -56.28
CA GLU A 11 -2.64 -53.32 -57.33
C GLU A 11 -3.92 -52.60 -56.87
N HIS A 12 -4.73 -53.24 -56.02
CA HIS A 12 -5.93 -52.63 -55.44
C HIS A 12 -5.58 -51.54 -54.41
N ILE A 13 -4.55 -51.78 -53.61
CA ILE A 13 -4.00 -50.79 -52.66
C ILE A 13 -3.42 -49.60 -53.41
N LEU A 14 -2.61 -49.84 -54.45
CA LEU A 14 -2.04 -48.78 -55.29
C LEU A 14 -3.11 -47.93 -55.97
N ARG A 15 -4.18 -48.53 -56.52
CA ARG A 15 -5.31 -47.76 -57.09
C ARG A 15 -6.08 -46.97 -56.04
N PHE A 16 -6.21 -47.48 -54.81
CA PHE A 16 -6.85 -46.75 -53.71
C PHE A 16 -6.03 -45.50 -53.31
N PHE A 17 -4.72 -45.66 -53.18
CA PHE A 17 -3.82 -44.52 -52.96
C PHE A 17 -3.82 -43.56 -54.15
N HIS A 18 -3.83 -44.04 -55.39
CA HIS A 18 -3.83 -43.17 -56.58
C HIS A 18 -5.11 -42.35 -56.74
N LYS A 19 -6.27 -42.89 -56.33
CA LYS A 19 -7.58 -42.22 -56.41
C LYS A 19 -7.85 -41.27 -55.23
N ASN A 20 -7.30 -41.60 -54.06
CA ASN A 20 -7.46 -40.81 -52.82
C ASN A 20 -6.21 -40.00 -52.47
N HIS A 21 -5.18 -39.99 -53.31
CA HIS A 21 -3.88 -39.35 -53.05
C HIS A 21 -4.04 -37.87 -52.71
N LEU A 22 -4.94 -37.19 -53.43
CA LEU A 22 -5.25 -35.77 -53.20
C LEU A 22 -5.86 -35.55 -51.79
N ILE A 23 -6.78 -36.43 -51.36
CA ILE A 23 -7.44 -36.34 -50.05
C ILE A 23 -6.44 -36.61 -48.92
N ILE A 24 -5.57 -37.61 -49.09
CA ILE A 24 -4.53 -37.95 -48.11
C ILE A 24 -3.52 -36.81 -47.98
N VAL A 25 -3.08 -36.24 -49.11
CA VAL A 25 -2.15 -35.09 -49.12
C VAL A 25 -2.78 -33.86 -48.48
N LEU A 26 -4.06 -33.55 -48.78
CA LEU A 26 -4.77 -32.44 -48.15
C LEU A 26 -4.95 -32.63 -46.63
N ALA A 27 -5.24 -33.85 -46.17
CA ALA A 27 -5.36 -34.16 -44.75
C ALA A 27 -4.02 -34.00 -44.01
N ILE A 28 -2.90 -34.41 -44.62
CA ILE A 28 -1.56 -34.20 -44.07
C ILE A 28 -1.22 -32.71 -44.02
N ILE A 29 -1.46 -31.96 -45.10
CA ILE A 29 -1.24 -30.51 -45.13
C ILE A 29 -2.07 -29.83 -44.04
N PHE A 30 -3.35 -30.19 -43.89
CA PHE A 30 -4.21 -29.64 -42.84
C PHE A 30 -3.67 -29.95 -41.44
N MET A 31 -3.27 -31.19 -41.15
CA MET A 31 -2.67 -31.56 -39.87
C MET A 31 -1.37 -30.80 -39.58
N VAL A 32 -0.51 -30.62 -40.59
CA VAL A 32 0.75 -29.87 -40.45
C VAL A 32 0.45 -28.38 -40.22
N VAL A 33 -0.49 -27.80 -40.96
CA VAL A 33 -0.90 -26.40 -40.77
C VAL A 33 -1.51 -26.19 -39.39
N CYS A 34 -2.43 -27.06 -38.95
CA CYS A 34 -3.02 -26.98 -37.62
C CYS A 34 -1.99 -27.15 -36.50
N SER A 35 -1.02 -28.06 -36.64
CA SER A 35 0.04 -28.23 -35.63
C SER A 35 1.01 -27.04 -35.58
N VAL A 36 1.37 -26.45 -36.73
CA VAL A 36 2.18 -25.21 -36.77
C VAL A 36 1.42 -24.04 -36.17
N VAL A 37 0.14 -23.85 -36.52
CA VAL A 37 -0.71 -22.80 -35.95
C VAL A 37 -0.88 -22.98 -34.45
N TRP A 38 -1.10 -24.20 -33.97
CA TRP A 38 -1.14 -24.51 -32.53
C TRP A 38 0.16 -24.11 -31.84
N LEU A 39 1.31 -24.51 -32.39
CA LEU A 39 2.62 -24.21 -31.81
C LEU A 39 2.87 -22.69 -31.74
N LEU A 40 2.47 -21.94 -32.78
CA LEU A 40 2.54 -20.48 -32.81
C LEU A 40 1.65 -19.84 -31.76
N LEU A 41 0.41 -20.32 -31.59
CA LEU A 41 -0.51 -19.85 -30.55
C LEU A 41 0.04 -20.10 -29.15
N LYS A 42 0.55 -21.31 -28.87
CA LYS A 42 1.22 -21.64 -27.60
C LYS A 42 2.39 -20.69 -27.28
N ASN A 43 3.21 -20.36 -28.27
CA ASN A 43 4.33 -19.44 -28.09
C ASN A 43 3.88 -18.01 -27.82
N LEU A 44 2.78 -17.56 -28.44
CA LEU A 44 2.17 -16.26 -28.18
C LEU A 44 1.64 -16.18 -26.74
N ASP A 45 0.90 -17.20 -26.30
CA ASP A 45 0.36 -17.28 -24.94
C ASP A 45 1.48 -17.28 -23.90
N ARG A 46 2.54 -18.04 -24.11
CA ARG A 46 3.72 -18.05 -23.23
C ARG A 46 4.36 -16.67 -23.10
N LYS A 47 4.46 -15.92 -24.20
CA LYS A 47 5.00 -14.55 -24.18
C LYS A 47 4.11 -13.63 -23.35
N ASN A 48 2.79 -13.73 -23.53
CA ASN A 48 1.81 -12.96 -22.76
C ASN A 48 1.90 -13.28 -21.25
N TYR A 49 1.96 -14.56 -20.87
CA TYR A 49 2.10 -14.94 -19.45
C TYR A 49 3.39 -14.44 -18.81
N LYS A 50 4.51 -14.42 -19.54
CA LYS A 50 5.77 -13.83 -19.06
C LYS A 50 5.65 -12.33 -18.80
N GLU A 51 4.96 -11.60 -19.66
CA GLU A 51 4.73 -10.16 -19.50
C GLU A 51 3.84 -9.85 -18.29
N VAL A 52 2.78 -10.66 -18.09
CA VAL A 52 1.94 -10.59 -16.89
C VAL A 52 2.77 -10.88 -15.64
N PHE A 53 3.56 -11.95 -15.64
CA PHE A 53 4.42 -12.31 -14.50
C PHE A 53 5.38 -11.18 -14.10
N VAL A 54 6.09 -10.60 -15.07
CA VAL A 54 7.01 -9.47 -14.82
C VAL A 54 6.27 -8.28 -14.23
N SER A 55 5.07 -7.97 -14.73
CA SER A 55 4.28 -6.84 -14.25
C SER A 55 3.72 -7.08 -12.84
N VAL A 56 3.22 -8.29 -12.55
CA VAL A 56 2.77 -8.68 -11.20
C VAL A 56 3.91 -8.61 -10.20
N TYR A 57 5.10 -9.09 -10.58
CA TYR A 57 6.29 -9.01 -9.73
C TYR A 57 6.70 -7.56 -9.42
N ASP A 58 6.61 -6.66 -10.41
CA ASP A 58 6.88 -5.24 -10.18
C ASP A 58 5.84 -4.59 -9.25
N VAL A 59 4.55 -4.92 -9.42
CA VAL A 59 3.49 -4.48 -8.50
C VAL A 59 3.75 -5.00 -7.09
N GLN A 60 4.09 -6.27 -6.90
CA GLN A 60 4.46 -6.84 -5.59
C GLN A 60 5.60 -6.07 -4.92
N LYS A 61 6.66 -5.80 -5.67
CA LYS A 61 7.82 -5.08 -5.17
C LYS A 61 7.46 -3.67 -4.72
N ASN A 62 6.66 -2.94 -5.52
CA ASN A 62 6.26 -1.57 -5.19
C ASN A 62 5.18 -1.52 -4.12
N TYR A 63 4.29 -2.52 -4.07
CA TYR A 63 3.31 -2.71 -3.01
C TYR A 63 3.99 -2.81 -1.64
N LYS A 64 4.99 -3.69 -1.52
CA LYS A 64 5.76 -3.85 -0.29
C LYS A 64 6.39 -2.54 0.17
N LYS A 65 7.04 -1.79 -0.74
CA LYS A 65 7.61 -0.48 -0.42
C LYS A 65 6.55 0.53 0.03
N ALA A 66 5.38 0.54 -0.62
CA ALA A 66 4.28 1.42 -0.24
C ALA A 66 3.73 1.07 1.15
N LYS A 67 3.47 -0.22 1.42
CA LYS A 67 3.05 -0.75 2.73
C LYS A 67 4.05 -0.36 3.82
N ASP A 68 5.34 -0.60 3.59
CA ASP A 68 6.40 -0.23 4.53
C ASP A 68 6.45 1.29 4.76
N THR A 69 6.26 2.10 3.71
CA THR A 69 6.25 3.57 3.81
C THR A 69 5.07 4.08 4.63
N ILE A 70 3.88 3.49 4.46
CA ILE A 70 2.70 3.80 5.28
C ILE A 70 2.99 3.52 6.76
N ILE A 71 3.48 2.32 7.08
CA ILE A 71 3.79 1.91 8.46
C ILE A 71 4.86 2.82 9.08
N ASN A 72 5.93 3.11 8.34
CA ASN A 72 7.00 4.00 8.80
C ASN A 72 6.51 5.44 9.01
N THR A 73 5.56 5.92 8.21
CA THR A 73 4.91 7.22 8.42
C THR A 73 4.14 7.23 9.73
N GLY A 74 3.42 6.14 10.03
CA GLY A 74 2.75 5.92 11.31
C GLY A 74 3.71 6.00 12.50
N SER A 75 4.76 5.19 12.47
CA SER A 75 5.79 5.19 13.51
C SER A 75 6.46 6.56 13.64
N SER A 76 6.75 7.26 12.54
CA SER A 76 7.35 8.59 12.64
C SER A 76 6.45 9.58 13.38
N LEU A 77 5.13 9.51 13.18
CA LEU A 77 4.18 10.42 13.84
C LEU A 77 4.05 10.14 15.34
N GLU A 78 4.12 8.86 15.74
CA GLU A 78 4.27 8.47 17.15
C GLU A 78 5.47 9.17 17.79
N TYR A 79 6.60 9.18 17.09
CA TYR A 79 7.83 9.80 17.58
C TYR A 79 7.90 11.33 17.37
N SER A 80 7.03 11.93 16.56
CA SER A 80 6.99 13.38 16.35
C SER A 80 6.73 14.14 17.65
N LEU A 81 5.90 13.58 18.53
CA LEU A 81 5.70 14.10 19.88
C LEU A 81 6.96 13.98 20.75
N LEU A 82 7.86 13.05 20.44
CA LEU A 82 9.14 12.90 21.16
C LEU A 82 10.27 13.72 20.53
N GLY A 83 9.96 14.63 19.59
CA GLY A 83 10.94 15.52 18.95
C GLY A 83 11.81 14.84 17.88
N VAL A 84 11.40 13.66 17.40
CA VAL A 84 12.10 12.94 16.33
C VAL A 84 11.98 13.69 15.00
N PRO A 85 13.05 13.68 14.18
CA PRO A 85 13.09 14.42 12.92
C PRO A 85 11.95 14.06 11.94
N PRO A 86 11.60 15.02 11.07
CA PRO A 86 10.58 14.86 10.05
C PRO A 86 10.82 13.69 9.08
N ILE A 87 9.73 13.18 8.49
CA ILE A 87 9.77 12.20 7.39
C ILE A 87 10.31 12.81 6.10
N LYS A 88 10.89 11.96 5.25
CA LYS A 88 11.27 12.35 3.87
C LYS A 88 10.03 12.30 2.98
N VAL A 89 9.31 13.43 2.88
CA VAL A 89 8.06 13.57 2.11
C VAL A 89 8.25 13.15 0.65
N ASP A 90 9.21 13.74 -0.06
CA ASP A 90 9.41 13.51 -1.50
C ASP A 90 9.58 12.03 -1.84
N LYS A 91 10.40 11.33 -1.03
CA LYS A 91 10.64 9.89 -1.17
C LYS A 91 9.36 9.07 -0.99
N SER A 92 8.49 9.48 -0.07
CA SER A 92 7.25 8.76 0.22
C SER A 92 6.24 8.92 -0.91
N VAL A 93 6.09 10.14 -1.44
CA VAL A 93 5.23 10.44 -2.60
C VAL A 93 5.72 9.70 -3.85
N GLU A 94 7.03 9.67 -4.09
CA GLU A 94 7.64 8.91 -5.20
C GLU A 94 7.35 7.41 -5.12
N ILE A 95 7.38 6.83 -3.91
CA ILE A 95 7.04 5.42 -3.70
C ILE A 95 5.57 5.15 -4.04
N PHE A 96 4.64 6.01 -3.59
CA PHE A 96 3.22 5.87 -3.92
C PHE A 96 2.95 6.05 -5.42
N LYS A 97 3.65 6.97 -6.08
CA LYS A 97 3.57 7.15 -7.53
C LYS A 97 4.08 5.90 -8.27
N SER A 98 5.23 5.37 -7.85
CA SER A 98 5.81 4.16 -8.43
C SER A 98 4.88 2.95 -8.33
N TYR A 99 4.17 2.82 -7.20
CA TYR A 99 3.13 1.81 -7.03
C TYR A 99 2.00 1.98 -8.06
N ASN A 100 1.40 3.17 -8.14
CA ASN A 100 0.31 3.45 -9.08
C ASN A 100 0.72 3.20 -10.54
N GLU A 101 1.93 3.61 -10.94
CA GLU A 101 2.46 3.36 -12.28
C GLU A 101 2.64 1.86 -12.58
N SER A 102 3.09 1.08 -11.60
CA SER A 102 3.21 -0.38 -11.77
C SER A 102 1.85 -1.07 -11.93
N VAL A 103 0.83 -0.60 -11.19
CA VAL A 103 -0.55 -1.09 -11.32
C VAL A 103 -1.13 -0.72 -12.68
N GLU A 104 -0.97 0.52 -13.14
CA GLU A 104 -1.47 0.98 -14.44
C GLU A 104 -0.84 0.18 -15.60
N ARG A 105 0.43 -0.21 -15.48
CA ARG A 105 1.07 -1.12 -16.44
C ARG A 105 0.40 -2.49 -16.47
N LEU A 106 0.14 -3.07 -15.30
CA LEU A 106 -0.54 -4.36 -15.19
C LEU A 106 -1.98 -4.29 -15.74
N GLU A 107 -2.70 -3.19 -15.50
CA GLU A 107 -4.06 -2.98 -15.99
C GLU A 107 -4.18 -2.92 -17.52
N LYS A 108 -3.12 -2.48 -18.20
CA LYS A 108 -3.06 -2.41 -19.67
C LYS A 108 -2.80 -3.76 -20.33
N LEU A 109 -2.46 -4.80 -19.58
CA LEU A 109 -2.20 -6.12 -20.14
C LEU A 109 -3.51 -6.84 -20.49
N ASN A 110 -3.49 -7.55 -21.61
CA ASN A 110 -4.64 -8.34 -22.03
C ASN A 110 -4.64 -9.72 -21.35
N ILE A 111 -5.27 -9.81 -20.19
CA ILE A 111 -5.30 -11.01 -19.33
C ILE A 111 -6.57 -11.86 -19.59
N SER A 112 -7.47 -11.42 -20.48
CA SER A 112 -8.82 -11.98 -20.66
C SER A 112 -8.90 -13.42 -21.19
N HIS A 113 -7.82 -13.95 -21.78
CA HIS A 113 -7.83 -15.26 -22.45
C HIS A 113 -7.69 -16.46 -21.49
N ASP A 114 -7.20 -16.25 -20.26
CA ASP A 114 -7.09 -17.28 -19.23
C ASP A 114 -8.04 -16.99 -18.08
N GLN A 115 -9.08 -17.82 -17.94
CA GLN A 115 -10.14 -17.60 -16.96
C GLN A 115 -9.63 -17.61 -15.52
N ASP A 116 -8.66 -18.48 -15.21
CA ASP A 116 -8.14 -18.60 -13.84
C ASP A 116 -7.33 -17.37 -13.48
N ILE A 117 -6.44 -16.91 -14.38
CA ILE A 117 -5.65 -15.70 -14.17
C ILE A 117 -6.55 -14.47 -14.16
N SER A 118 -7.55 -14.39 -15.04
CA SER A 118 -8.52 -13.30 -15.08
C SER A 118 -9.30 -13.19 -13.77
N ASN A 119 -9.72 -14.31 -13.18
CA ASN A 119 -10.40 -14.33 -11.89
C ASN A 119 -9.49 -13.79 -10.77
N GLN A 120 -8.24 -14.24 -10.67
CA GLN A 120 -7.27 -13.74 -9.67
C GLN A 120 -6.97 -12.26 -9.86
N TYR A 121 -6.83 -11.81 -11.11
CA TYR A 121 -6.62 -10.42 -11.44
C TYR A 121 -7.81 -9.54 -11.00
N ASN A 122 -9.04 -9.97 -11.26
CA ASN A 122 -10.24 -9.22 -10.86
C ASN A 122 -10.36 -9.10 -9.33
N MET A 123 -10.00 -10.16 -8.59
CA MET A 123 -9.92 -10.11 -7.12
C MET A 123 -8.91 -9.05 -6.65
N PHE A 124 -7.70 -9.09 -7.22
CA PHE A 124 -6.66 -8.10 -6.95
C PHE A 124 -7.14 -6.67 -7.24
N ILE A 125 -7.68 -6.39 -8.44
CA ILE A 125 -8.09 -5.03 -8.84
C ILE A 125 -9.17 -4.48 -7.91
N ASN A 126 -10.17 -5.29 -7.57
CA ASN A 126 -11.27 -4.85 -6.70
C ASN A 126 -10.76 -4.42 -5.31
N LYS A 127 -9.81 -5.15 -4.73
CA LYS A 127 -9.20 -4.81 -3.44
C LYS A 127 -8.19 -3.67 -3.55
N ASN A 128 -7.42 -3.65 -4.63
CA ASN A 128 -6.42 -2.63 -4.94
C ASN A 128 -7.00 -1.22 -5.02
N GLU A 129 -8.23 -1.04 -5.49
CA GLU A 129 -8.89 0.26 -5.49
C GLU A 129 -8.97 0.88 -4.09
N GLN A 130 -9.24 0.08 -3.05
CA GLN A 130 -9.23 0.55 -1.67
C GLN A 130 -7.81 0.96 -1.22
N PHE A 131 -6.80 0.20 -1.60
CA PHE A 131 -5.41 0.54 -1.30
C PHE A 131 -4.95 1.82 -2.02
N LYS A 132 -5.31 2.01 -3.30
CA LYS A 132 -5.07 3.24 -4.07
C LYS A 132 -5.71 4.45 -3.41
N ILE A 133 -6.97 4.33 -2.97
CA ILE A 133 -7.66 5.38 -2.22
C ILE A 133 -6.90 5.71 -0.94
N TYR A 134 -6.47 4.69 -0.19
CA TYR A 134 -5.72 4.87 1.06
C TYR A 134 -4.40 5.64 0.84
N ILE A 135 -3.54 5.20 -0.09
CA ILE A 135 -2.26 5.87 -0.36
C ILE A 135 -2.45 7.29 -0.92
N ASN A 136 -3.49 7.53 -1.72
CA ASN A 136 -3.78 8.87 -2.24
C ASN A 136 -4.21 9.83 -1.13
N ASN A 137 -5.01 9.35 -0.17
CA ASN A 137 -5.39 10.12 1.01
C ASN A 137 -4.19 10.37 1.94
N LEU A 138 -3.29 9.38 2.07
CA LEU A 138 -2.05 9.54 2.84
C LEU A 138 -1.12 10.56 2.19
N SER A 139 -0.93 10.46 0.87
CA SER A 139 -0.10 11.38 0.10
C SER A 139 -0.57 12.84 0.23
N LYS A 140 -1.89 13.08 0.29
CA LYS A 140 -2.45 14.43 0.54
C LYS A 140 -2.21 14.92 1.97
N SER A 141 -2.06 14.01 2.92
CA SER A 141 -1.87 14.32 4.34
C SER A 141 -0.39 14.46 4.72
N ILE A 142 0.54 14.00 3.87
CA ILE A 142 1.95 13.79 4.23
C ILE A 142 2.70 15.08 4.57
N ASP A 143 2.37 16.19 3.91
CA ASP A 143 2.94 17.50 4.24
C ASP A 143 2.46 18.00 5.60
N SER A 144 1.20 17.77 5.93
CA SER A 144 0.65 18.11 7.24
C SER A 144 1.24 17.24 8.35
N ILE A 145 1.41 15.94 8.09
CA ILE A 145 2.14 15.01 8.99
C ILE A 145 3.58 15.52 9.22
N ASN A 146 4.27 15.90 8.15
CA ASN A 146 5.63 16.43 8.22
C ASN A 146 5.70 17.75 8.99
N ASN A 147 4.67 18.59 8.86
CA ASN A 147 4.60 19.87 9.56
C ASN A 147 4.43 19.68 11.07
N ILE A 148 3.73 18.64 11.54
CA ILE A 148 3.61 18.32 12.97
C ILE A 148 5.00 18.13 13.59
N SER A 149 5.89 17.34 12.97
CA SER A 149 7.25 17.18 13.49
C SER A 149 8.01 18.50 13.59
N LYS A 150 7.77 19.45 12.68
CA LYS A 150 8.46 20.75 12.68
C LYS A 150 7.94 21.66 13.79
N GLU A 151 6.62 21.80 13.88
CA GLU A 151 5.96 22.73 14.81
C GLU A 151 5.96 22.20 16.24
N CYS A 152 5.84 20.88 16.43
CA CYS A 152 5.72 20.28 17.76
C CYS A 152 7.07 19.94 18.41
N LYS A 153 8.17 19.88 17.66
CA LYS A 153 9.53 19.57 18.19
C LYS A 153 9.97 20.50 19.31
N LYS A 154 9.54 21.76 19.29
CA LYS A 154 9.91 22.74 20.31
C LYS A 154 9.09 22.57 21.61
N SER A 155 7.84 22.12 21.51
CA SER A 155 6.86 22.17 22.62
C SER A 155 7.15 21.17 23.75
N ASN A 156 7.75 20.01 23.45
CA ASN A 156 7.88 18.93 24.45
C ASN A 156 9.19 18.95 25.26
N SER A 157 10.24 19.64 24.79
CA SER A 157 11.49 19.75 25.57
C SER A 157 11.36 20.60 26.83
N VAL A 158 10.39 21.51 26.88
CA VAL A 158 10.19 22.47 27.96
C VAL A 158 9.60 21.81 29.22
N LEU A 159 8.75 20.79 29.09
CA LEU A 159 8.01 20.25 30.24
C LEU A 159 8.69 19.13 31.02
N ASP A 160 9.63 18.42 30.40
CA ASP A 160 10.43 17.40 31.10
C ASP A 160 11.57 18.02 31.89
N THR A 161 11.97 19.26 31.58
CA THR A 161 13.18 19.91 32.14
C THR A 161 12.90 21.14 33.00
N GLU A 162 11.82 21.88 32.75
CA GLU A 162 11.51 23.11 33.50
C GLU A 162 10.33 22.89 34.46
N MET A 163 10.58 23.12 35.75
CA MET A 163 9.58 23.00 36.81
C MET A 163 9.12 24.37 37.34
N ASN A 164 9.75 25.46 36.91
CA ASN A 164 9.39 26.81 37.32
C ASN A 164 8.18 27.33 36.49
N PRO A 165 7.02 27.60 37.11
CA PRO A 165 5.83 28.12 36.44
C PRO A 165 6.08 29.38 35.60
N ASP A 166 6.96 30.27 36.08
CA ASP A 166 7.28 31.54 35.42
C ASP A 166 8.10 31.37 34.14
N LYS A 167 8.73 30.21 33.98
CA LYS A 167 9.49 29.83 32.77
C LYS A 167 8.68 28.91 31.85
N ILE A 168 7.78 28.10 32.41
CA ILE A 168 6.89 27.20 31.65
C ILE A 168 5.90 28.01 30.81
N ALA A 169 5.23 29.03 31.39
CA ALA A 169 4.14 29.72 30.71
C ALA A 169 4.57 30.44 29.40
N PRO A 170 5.67 31.22 29.35
CA PRO A 170 6.09 31.91 28.12
C PRO A 170 6.61 30.95 27.05
N SER A 171 7.43 29.96 27.43
CA SER A 171 8.00 29.00 26.47
C SER A 171 6.93 28.08 25.87
N TYR A 172 5.88 27.74 26.63
CA TYR A 172 4.83 26.85 26.15
C TYR A 172 3.73 27.57 25.36
N ALA A 173 3.42 28.84 25.67
CA ALA A 173 2.37 29.61 24.97
C ALA A 173 2.64 29.80 23.46
N ASP A 174 3.87 30.16 23.08
CA ASP A 174 4.25 30.36 21.68
C ASP A 174 4.31 29.03 20.90
N MET A 175 4.68 27.93 21.55
CA MET A 175 4.85 26.63 20.92
C MET A 175 3.54 25.86 20.74
N THR A 176 2.58 26.09 21.63
CA THR A 176 1.30 25.36 21.65
C THR A 176 0.41 25.73 20.46
N SER A 177 0.40 27.00 20.05
CA SER A 177 -0.52 27.48 19.00
C SER A 177 -0.19 26.89 17.63
N SER A 178 1.08 26.87 17.23
CA SER A 178 1.49 26.28 15.94
C SER A 178 1.33 24.76 15.91
N CYS A 179 1.68 24.08 17.00
CA CYS A 179 1.50 22.63 17.08
C CYS A 179 0.01 22.23 17.08
N ILE A 180 -0.87 22.97 17.77
CA ILE A 180 -2.34 22.79 17.68
C ILE A 180 -2.82 22.98 16.24
N GLY A 181 -2.37 24.04 15.56
CA GLY A 181 -2.72 24.30 14.17
C GLY A 181 -2.31 23.14 13.25
N ALA A 182 -1.10 22.60 13.44
CA ALA A 182 -0.61 21.46 12.66
C ALA A 182 -1.47 20.20 12.86
N TRP A 183 -1.87 19.90 14.10
CA TRP A 183 -2.78 18.78 14.37
C TRP A 183 -4.20 19.01 13.83
N ASN A 184 -4.72 20.23 13.94
CA ASN A 184 -6.06 20.57 13.44
C ASN A 184 -6.20 20.34 11.93
N ASN A 185 -5.14 20.55 11.15
CA ASN A 185 -5.13 20.28 9.70
C ASN A 185 -5.38 18.79 9.36
N LEU A 186 -5.17 17.87 10.32
CA LEU A 186 -5.37 16.44 10.13
C LEU A 186 -6.70 15.91 10.69
N GLN A 187 -7.48 16.72 11.41
CA GLN A 187 -8.75 16.29 12.02
C GLN A 187 -9.77 15.76 11.01
N ASN A 188 -9.75 16.31 9.79
CA ASN A 188 -10.65 15.90 8.70
C ASN A 188 -9.99 14.95 7.70
N SER A 189 -8.87 14.31 8.08
CA SER A 189 -8.22 13.34 7.22
C SER A 189 -9.19 12.22 6.84
N LYS A 190 -9.07 11.75 5.59
CA LYS A 190 -9.81 10.58 5.11
C LYS A 190 -9.23 9.25 5.59
N ILE A 191 -8.09 9.29 6.27
CA ILE A 191 -7.54 8.15 7.01
C ILE A 191 -8.11 8.23 8.43
N GLN A 192 -8.91 7.23 8.80
CA GLN A 192 -9.69 7.24 10.04
C GLN A 192 -8.80 7.27 11.28
N SER A 193 -7.77 6.42 11.32
CA SER A 193 -6.76 6.38 12.37
C SER A 193 -6.08 7.74 12.55
N LEU A 194 -5.72 8.40 11.44
CA LEU A 194 -5.05 9.71 11.45
C LEU A 194 -5.98 10.82 11.96
N SER A 195 -7.21 10.86 11.47
CA SER A 195 -8.24 11.80 11.95
C SER A 195 -8.50 11.62 13.44
N ARG A 196 -8.64 10.38 13.91
CA ARG A 196 -8.85 10.07 15.33
C ARG A 196 -7.67 10.51 16.19
N LEU A 197 -6.45 10.19 15.77
CA LEU A 197 -5.23 10.64 16.45
C LEU A 197 -5.20 12.17 16.55
N ALA A 198 -5.40 12.86 15.43
CA ALA A 198 -5.38 14.31 15.38
C ALA A 198 -6.44 14.94 16.30
N ASN A 199 -7.67 14.42 16.30
CA ASN A 199 -8.72 14.89 17.19
C ASN A 199 -8.37 14.73 18.68
N ASN A 200 -7.82 13.56 19.06
CA ASN A 200 -7.43 13.28 20.44
C ASN A 200 -6.28 14.19 20.90
N ILE A 201 -5.24 14.32 20.08
CA ILE A 201 -4.08 15.16 20.41
C ILE A 201 -4.48 16.64 20.47
N SER A 202 -5.21 17.15 19.47
CA SER A 202 -5.70 18.54 19.48
C SER A 202 -6.51 18.85 20.74
N LYS A 203 -7.39 17.95 21.17
CA LYS A 203 -8.19 18.12 22.39
C LYS A 203 -7.31 18.23 23.64
N LEU A 204 -6.32 17.35 23.77
CA LEU A 204 -5.37 17.38 24.90
C LEU A 204 -4.52 18.65 24.88
N MET A 205 -4.09 19.11 23.70
CA MET A 205 -3.29 20.34 23.57
C MET A 205 -4.10 21.59 23.88
N LEU A 206 -5.37 21.64 23.46
CA LEU A 206 -6.29 22.72 23.83
C LEU A 206 -6.55 22.78 25.33
N ASN A 207 -6.64 21.62 26.01
CA ASN A 207 -6.73 21.57 27.46
C ASN A 207 -5.46 22.10 28.12
N ASN A 208 -4.27 21.71 27.64
CA ASN A 208 -3.01 22.26 28.12
C ASN A 208 -2.93 23.77 27.94
N ARG A 209 -3.41 24.30 26.81
CA ARG A 209 -3.46 25.75 26.57
C ARG A 209 -4.25 26.47 27.67
N LYS A 210 -5.45 25.98 27.99
CA LYS A 210 -6.28 26.54 29.07
C LYS A 210 -5.59 26.43 30.43
N ASN A 211 -4.99 25.28 30.71
CA ASN A 211 -4.26 25.06 31.95
C ASN A 211 -3.09 26.03 32.11
N LEU A 212 -2.41 26.42 31.03
CA LEU A 212 -1.32 27.40 31.09
C LEU A 212 -1.82 28.82 31.34
N ASP A 213 -2.95 29.19 30.75
CA ASP A 213 -3.57 30.49 31.02
C ASP A 213 -3.97 30.57 32.51
N GLU A 214 -4.49 29.48 33.08
CA GLU A 214 -4.74 29.38 34.54
C GLU A 214 -3.45 29.37 35.37
N LEU A 215 -2.38 28.72 34.88
CA LEU A 215 -1.09 28.65 35.57
C LEU A 215 -0.48 30.05 35.70
N GLN A 216 -0.55 30.85 34.63
CA GLN A 216 -0.05 32.22 34.62
C GLN A 216 -0.82 33.09 35.61
N ASP A 217 -2.16 33.00 35.63
CA ASP A 217 -3.00 33.72 36.60
C ASP A 217 -2.68 33.30 38.05
N ALA A 218 -2.53 31.99 38.29
CA ALA A 218 -2.20 31.46 39.61
C ALA A 218 -0.80 31.88 40.08
N SER A 219 0.18 31.96 39.18
CA SER A 219 1.54 32.43 39.48
C SER A 219 1.55 33.90 39.87
N ILE A 220 0.91 34.76 39.07
CA ILE A 220 0.78 36.20 39.36
C ILE A 220 0.12 36.44 40.73
N LYS A 221 -0.85 35.60 41.09
CA LYS A 221 -1.59 35.69 42.37
C LYS A 221 -0.92 34.92 43.53
N GLY A 222 0.23 34.27 43.33
CA GLY A 222 0.96 33.53 44.36
C GLY A 222 0.23 32.29 44.90
N ARG A 223 -0.67 31.66 44.13
CA ARG A 223 -1.53 30.55 44.57
C ARG A 223 -0.85 29.18 44.44
N GLN A 224 0.12 28.90 45.29
CA GLN A 224 0.99 27.71 45.22
C GLN A 224 0.26 26.36 45.07
N THR A 225 -0.82 26.11 45.82
CA THR A 225 -1.58 24.85 45.72
C THR A 225 -2.25 24.68 44.35
N LYS A 226 -2.77 25.78 43.77
CA LYS A 226 -3.43 25.77 42.45
C LYS A 226 -2.39 25.58 41.33
N ILE A 227 -1.20 26.18 41.48
CA ILE A 227 -0.05 25.97 40.58
C ILE A 227 0.28 24.48 40.49
N LEU A 228 0.47 23.80 41.63
CA LEU A 228 0.82 22.38 41.66
C LEU A 228 -0.24 21.51 40.97
N SER A 229 -1.52 21.73 41.28
CA SER A 229 -2.65 21.01 40.68
C SER A 229 -2.69 21.17 39.15
N ILE A 230 -2.45 22.38 38.63
CA ILE A 230 -2.45 22.65 37.19
C ILE A 230 -1.27 21.95 36.50
N VAL A 231 -0.08 21.99 37.11
CA VAL A 231 1.11 21.31 36.57
C VAL A 231 0.90 19.80 36.49
N GLU A 232 0.25 19.19 37.50
CA GLU A 232 -0.11 17.77 37.48
C GLU A 232 -1.07 17.43 36.33
N GLU A 233 -2.06 18.30 36.06
CA GLU A 233 -3.01 18.10 34.97
C GLU A 233 -2.33 18.20 33.59
N ILE A 234 -1.44 19.18 33.40
CA ILE A 234 -0.62 19.29 32.17
C ILE A 234 0.21 18.01 31.96
N ARG A 235 0.88 17.51 33.02
CA ARG A 235 1.65 16.25 32.95
C ARG A 235 0.77 15.06 32.58
N LYS A 236 -0.42 14.96 33.16
CA LYS A 236 -1.39 13.90 32.83
C LYS A 236 -1.77 13.94 31.35
N ASN A 237 -2.09 15.12 30.82
CA ASN A 237 -2.47 15.28 29.42
C ASN A 237 -1.32 14.90 28.48
N ASN A 238 -0.08 15.26 28.79
CA ASN A 238 1.07 14.88 27.94
C ASN A 238 1.33 13.38 27.94
N ARG A 239 1.20 12.73 29.11
CA ARG A 239 1.27 11.26 29.18
C ARG A 239 0.20 10.61 28.32
N GLU A 240 -1.01 11.13 28.35
CA GLU A 240 -2.10 10.65 27.50
C GLU A 240 -1.79 10.86 26.01
N MET A 241 -1.23 12.01 25.62
CA MET A 241 -0.81 12.25 24.23
C MET A 241 0.19 11.19 23.75
N VAL A 242 1.20 10.87 24.57
CA VAL A 242 2.20 9.83 24.26
C VAL A 242 1.54 8.46 24.14
N ILE A 243 0.61 8.10 25.03
CA ILE A 243 -0.12 6.83 24.98
C ILE A 243 -0.96 6.72 23.71
N VAL A 244 -1.69 7.78 23.36
CA VAL A 244 -2.53 7.82 22.15
C VAL A 244 -1.67 7.72 20.89
N ALA A 245 -0.56 8.45 20.83
CA ALA A 245 0.36 8.39 19.70
C ALA A 245 1.05 7.03 19.58
N GLY A 246 1.42 6.39 20.71
CA GLY A 246 2.02 5.06 20.75
C GLY A 246 1.13 3.93 20.21
N ARG A 247 -0.18 4.14 20.14
CA ARG A 247 -1.13 3.17 19.55
C ARG A 247 -1.32 3.35 18.05
N PHE A 248 -0.87 4.47 17.49
CA PHE A 248 -1.20 4.85 16.11
C PHE A 248 -0.62 3.89 15.07
N SER A 249 0.60 3.38 15.28
CA SER A 249 1.22 2.42 14.37
C SER A 249 0.40 1.14 14.26
N GLU A 250 -0.17 0.66 15.38
CA GLU A 250 -1.03 -0.52 15.39
C GLU A 250 -2.40 -0.24 14.74
N ASP A 251 -2.97 0.95 14.95
CA ASP A 251 -4.21 1.37 14.28
C ASP A 251 -4.06 1.38 12.76
N ILE A 252 -2.94 1.90 12.24
CA ILE A 252 -2.62 1.84 10.80
C ILE A 252 -2.50 0.39 10.33
N LYS A 253 -1.79 -0.46 11.08
CA LYS A 253 -1.65 -1.88 10.69
C LYS A 253 -3.01 -2.57 10.61
N GLU A 254 -3.92 -2.29 11.54
CA GLU A 254 -5.27 -2.84 11.53
C GLU A 254 -6.07 -2.36 10.32
N GLU A 255 -6.03 -1.07 9.99
CA GLU A 255 -6.65 -0.54 8.77
C GLU A 255 -6.08 -1.19 7.50
N LEU A 256 -4.78 -1.42 7.47
CA LEU A 256 -4.11 -2.07 6.33
C LEU A 256 -4.48 -3.54 6.18
N ARG A 257 -4.80 -4.27 7.25
CA ARG A 257 -5.19 -5.71 7.16
C ARG A 257 -6.40 -5.92 6.27
N ALA A 258 -7.39 -5.02 6.34
CA ALA A 258 -8.60 -5.12 5.53
C ALA A 258 -8.33 -4.94 4.02
N ILE A 259 -7.23 -4.26 3.67
CA ILE A 259 -6.85 -3.90 2.29
C ILE A 259 -5.50 -4.49 1.88
N ASP A 260 -5.02 -5.52 2.59
CA ASP A 260 -3.73 -6.16 2.32
C ASP A 260 -3.75 -6.88 0.98
N LEU A 261 -2.78 -6.65 0.10
CA LEU A 261 -2.76 -7.22 -1.25
C LEU A 261 -1.76 -8.36 -1.37
N GLU A 262 -1.07 -8.73 -0.28
CA GLU A 262 0.03 -9.70 -0.31
C GLU A 262 -0.40 -11.08 -0.80
N ASP A 263 -1.52 -11.61 -0.29
CA ASP A 263 -2.07 -12.90 -0.73
C ASP A 263 -2.64 -12.83 -2.16
N ASP A 264 -3.36 -11.76 -2.50
CA ASP A 264 -3.94 -11.57 -3.83
C ASP A 264 -2.84 -11.53 -4.91
N LEU A 265 -1.78 -10.77 -4.66
CA LEU A 265 -0.64 -10.68 -5.56
C LEU A 265 0.15 -11.98 -5.61
N LYS A 266 0.32 -12.68 -4.49
CA LYS A 266 0.99 -13.99 -4.44
C LYS A 266 0.23 -15.00 -5.29
N ASN A 267 -1.09 -15.09 -5.13
CA ASN A 267 -1.95 -15.98 -5.91
C ASN A 267 -1.84 -15.67 -7.40
N LEU A 268 -1.94 -14.39 -7.79
CA LEU A 268 -1.81 -14.00 -9.20
C LEU A 268 -0.44 -14.39 -9.79
N ASN A 269 0.63 -14.26 -9.00
CA ASN A 269 1.98 -14.69 -9.39
C ASN A 269 2.12 -16.22 -9.50
N ASP A 270 1.52 -16.98 -8.58
CA ASP A 270 1.56 -18.44 -8.58
C ASP A 270 0.81 -19.02 -9.78
N PHE A 271 -0.37 -18.48 -10.12
CA PHE A 271 -1.15 -18.91 -11.29
C PHE A 271 -0.44 -18.60 -12.61
N THR A 272 0.13 -17.40 -12.75
CA THR A 272 0.89 -17.01 -13.95
C THR A 272 2.16 -17.86 -14.10
N THR A 273 2.89 -18.11 -13.01
CA THR A 273 4.06 -19.00 -12.99
C THR A 273 3.69 -20.41 -13.42
N LYS A 274 2.61 -20.96 -12.87
CA LYS A 274 2.11 -22.29 -13.24
C LYS A 274 1.86 -22.39 -14.75
N ARG A 275 1.20 -21.40 -15.36
CA ARG A 275 0.96 -21.39 -16.81
C ARG A 275 2.25 -21.32 -17.63
N ILE A 276 3.24 -20.55 -17.19
CA ILE A 276 4.54 -20.49 -17.86
C ILE A 276 5.24 -21.87 -17.86
N LEU A 277 5.11 -22.63 -16.77
CA LEU A 277 5.73 -23.94 -16.58
C LEU A 277 4.95 -25.08 -17.26
N THR A 278 3.63 -25.05 -17.28
CA THR A 278 2.78 -26.10 -17.89
C THR A 278 2.49 -25.88 -19.36
N SER A 279 2.96 -24.77 -19.94
CA SER A 279 2.82 -24.51 -21.37
C SER A 279 3.89 -25.22 -22.23
N ASP A 280 4.89 -25.86 -21.60
CA ASP A 280 5.83 -26.81 -22.21
C ASP A 280 5.15 -28.17 -22.48
#